data_AF-A0A5D5AP46-F1
#
_entry.id   AF-A0A5D5AP46-F1
#
_cell.length_a   1.000
_cell.length_b   1.000
_cell.length_c   1.000
_cell.angle_alpha   90.00
_cell.angle_beta   90.00
_cell.angle_gamma   90.00
#
_symmetry.space_group_name_H-M   'P 1'
#
loop_
_entity.id
_entity.type
_entity.pdbx_description
1 polymer ?
#
loop_
_entity_poly.entity_id
_entity_poly.type
_entity_poly.pdbx_seq_one_letter_code
_entity_poly.pdbx_strand_id
1 'polypeptide(L)'
;MRRPPRRAFLTATGGIVLAGCFDADGGSPTDDSRPGSGGAIDDTDVPEPENDEYGSGDADDRSLPPAGTAPDGYPDYGVDRLVAFDEIDPDETAIFLEPSAETVEEGDRVTFELHNRSAHRFSHNPYRWIVHKLVDGGWFYVGPREFPEPESRLDPDESRSWELRIENDAVDNGRSIGKPGTIERDPLVGLGGGEYAFGTRGGFVGDTYDGSIGFSARFELEADDLELTATDELTDVEWEGDTLVANPDRARDEGAPIAFELVRTDDDVVGEPVITETLLRDDRLRDAVALSREYDAGRVRLEESDASSYVWYEDGHYEYEGETYAVSTRDLEE
;
A
#
# COMPACT_ATOMS: atom_id res chain seq x y z
N MET A 1 26.87 6.35 50.09
CA MET A 1 27.93 5.34 49.85
C MET A 1 28.17 5.27 48.34
N ARG A 2 29.17 5.97 47.81
CA ARG A 2 30.40 5.40 47.19
C ARG A 2 30.17 4.17 46.29
N ARG A 3 30.23 4.39 44.96
CA ARG A 3 30.53 3.36 43.94
C ARG A 3 31.92 2.75 44.18
N PRO A 4 32.19 1.53 43.68
CA PRO A 4 33.15 1.44 42.57
C PRO A 4 32.87 0.33 41.52
N PRO A 5 33.64 0.30 40.41
CA PRO A 5 33.27 -0.25 39.10
C PRO A 5 34.10 -1.48 38.67
N ARG A 6 33.69 -2.16 37.59
CA ARG A 6 34.51 -3.07 36.74
C ARG A 6 33.94 -3.04 35.31
N ARG A 7 34.63 -2.50 34.29
CA ARG A 7 35.83 -2.93 33.52
C ARG A 7 35.59 -4.11 32.57
N ALA A 8 36.20 -3.95 31.37
CA ALA A 8 36.56 -4.94 30.33
C ALA A 8 35.64 -4.92 29.09
N PHE A 9 36.12 -4.98 27.84
CA PHE A 9 37.44 -4.93 27.19
C PHE A 9 37.11 -4.90 25.69
N LEU A 10 37.81 -4.14 24.84
CA LEU A 10 37.98 -4.52 23.43
C LEU A 10 39.09 -3.69 22.78
N THR A 11 40.22 -4.37 22.56
CA THR A 11 41.28 -3.97 21.63
C THR A 11 41.70 -5.24 20.89
N ALA A 12 41.62 -5.24 19.55
CA ALA A 12 42.62 -5.81 18.63
C ALA A 12 42.13 -5.80 17.17
N THR A 13 42.69 -4.85 16.41
CA THR A 13 43.43 -5.00 15.14
C THR A 13 43.17 -6.20 14.21
N GLY A 14 42.93 -5.89 12.92
CA GLY A 14 43.12 -6.82 11.81
C GLY A 14 43.01 -6.10 10.47
N GLY A 15 44.15 -5.72 9.89
CA GLY A 15 44.23 -5.13 8.55
C GLY A 15 44.36 -6.19 7.46
N ILE A 16 43.93 -5.86 6.24
CA ILE A 16 44.32 -6.54 5.01
C ILE A 16 44.77 -5.49 4.00
N VAL A 17 46.00 -5.66 3.55
CA VAL A 17 46.66 -4.95 2.45
C VAL A 17 46.60 -5.87 1.23
N LEU A 18 46.23 -5.35 0.07
CA LEU A 18 46.57 -5.94 -1.23
C LEU A 18 47.10 -4.85 -2.18
N ALA A 19 48.27 -5.14 -2.74
CA ALA A 19 49.03 -4.44 -3.78
C ALA A 19 48.23 -4.34 -5.10
N GLY A 20 48.46 -3.43 -6.07
CA GLY A 20 49.67 -2.75 -6.49
C GLY A 20 50.18 -3.34 -7.83
N CYS A 21 50.20 -2.53 -8.90
CA CYS A 21 51.21 -2.45 -10.00
C CYS A 21 50.61 -1.98 -11.34
N PHE A 22 51.01 -0.79 -11.82
CA PHE A 22 52.04 -0.69 -12.86
C PHE A 22 52.64 0.73 -12.96
N ASP A 23 53.97 0.78 -12.86
CA ASP A 23 54.96 1.81 -13.22
C ASP A 23 54.79 2.34 -14.68
N ALA A 24 55.45 3.36 -15.22
CA ALA A 24 56.70 4.09 -14.93
C ALA A 24 56.66 5.41 -15.77
N ASP A 25 57.06 6.59 -15.30
CA ASP A 25 58.42 7.12 -15.09
C ASP A 25 58.92 7.98 -16.27
N GLY A 26 59.51 9.15 -15.98
CA GLY A 26 60.15 9.98 -17.01
C GLY A 26 60.24 11.50 -16.80
N GLY A 27 61.06 11.96 -15.84
CA GLY A 27 61.98 13.09 -16.07
C GLY A 27 61.52 14.53 -15.79
N SER A 28 62.14 15.16 -14.78
CA SER A 28 62.44 16.61 -14.71
C SER A 28 63.96 16.76 -14.94
N PRO A 29 64.53 17.88 -15.46
CA PRO A 29 64.37 19.22 -14.85
C PRO A 29 64.48 20.48 -15.74
N THR A 30 64.02 21.60 -15.16
CA THR A 30 64.46 23.02 -15.26
C THR A 30 64.59 23.70 -16.64
N ASP A 31 63.85 24.79 -16.83
CA ASP A 31 64.47 26.09 -17.13
C ASP A 31 63.61 27.27 -16.65
N ASP A 32 64.30 28.29 -16.18
CA ASP A 32 63.81 29.53 -15.57
C ASP A 32 63.26 30.51 -16.62
N SER A 33 62.29 31.34 -16.20
CA SER A 33 62.26 32.82 -16.37
C SER A 33 60.85 33.38 -16.60
N ARG A 34 60.34 34.07 -15.57
CA ARG A 34 59.45 35.26 -15.68
C ARG A 34 60.28 36.47 -16.20
N PRO A 35 59.72 37.60 -16.69
CA PRO A 35 58.42 38.20 -16.29
C PRO A 35 57.61 38.91 -17.40
N GLY A 36 56.37 39.32 -17.11
CA GLY A 36 55.62 40.23 -18.00
C GLY A 36 54.14 40.45 -17.68
N SER A 37 53.87 41.29 -16.67
CA SER A 37 52.74 42.21 -16.48
C SER A 37 51.45 42.09 -17.32
N GLY A 38 50.31 42.02 -16.61
CA GLY A 38 49.09 42.75 -16.97
C GLY A 38 47.83 41.90 -17.23
N GLY A 39 46.82 42.06 -16.37
CA GLY A 39 45.45 41.61 -16.64
C GLY A 39 44.80 40.91 -15.45
N ALA A 40 44.19 41.68 -14.56
CA ALA A 40 43.10 41.17 -13.74
C ALA A 40 41.82 41.31 -14.57
N ILE A 41 41.12 40.21 -14.83
CA ILE A 41 39.67 40.22 -15.05
C ILE A 41 39.13 38.93 -14.41
N ASP A 42 38.28 39.16 -13.42
CA ASP A 42 37.36 38.24 -12.78
C ASP A 42 36.19 38.02 -13.76
N ASP A 43 35.90 36.78 -14.13
CA ASP A 43 34.66 36.37 -14.81
C ASP A 43 34.53 34.84 -14.69
N THR A 44 33.78 34.40 -13.68
CA THR A 44 33.18 33.06 -13.70
C THR A 44 31.69 33.28 -13.90
N ASP A 45 31.27 33.40 -15.17
CA ASP A 45 29.88 33.28 -15.60
C ASP A 45 29.35 31.91 -15.17
N VAL A 46 28.60 31.88 -14.07
CA VAL A 46 27.65 30.82 -13.77
C VAL A 46 26.34 31.26 -14.42
N PRO A 47 25.82 30.57 -15.45
CA PRO A 47 24.50 30.91 -15.96
C PRO A 47 23.48 30.66 -14.85
N GLU A 48 22.76 31.71 -14.45
CA GLU A 48 21.54 31.58 -13.65
C GLU A 48 20.54 30.69 -14.40
N PRO A 49 19.77 29.83 -13.71
CA PRO A 49 18.74 29.05 -14.37
C PRO A 49 17.72 30.00 -14.98
N GLU A 50 17.57 29.89 -16.29
CA GLU A 50 16.56 30.58 -17.07
C GLU A 50 15.19 30.18 -16.48
N ASN A 51 14.44 31.16 -15.99
CA ASN A 51 13.03 30.97 -15.72
C ASN A 51 12.39 30.70 -17.08
N ASP A 52 12.13 29.43 -17.37
CA ASP A 52 11.31 29.02 -18.50
C ASP A 52 9.92 29.63 -18.29
N GLU A 53 9.75 30.77 -18.94
CA GLU A 53 8.49 31.40 -19.24
C GLU A 53 7.61 30.32 -19.87
N TYR A 54 6.65 29.79 -19.10
CA TYR A 54 5.63 28.88 -19.56
C TYR A 54 5.05 29.45 -20.84
N GLY A 55 5.43 28.84 -21.97
CA GLY A 55 4.88 29.18 -23.26
C GLY A 55 3.37 29.10 -23.13
N SER A 56 2.70 30.21 -23.44
CA SER A 56 1.27 30.26 -23.70
C SER A 56 0.98 29.43 -24.96
N GLY A 57 1.09 28.11 -24.83
CA GLY A 57 0.44 27.14 -25.70
C GLY A 57 -1.07 27.28 -25.52
N ASP A 58 -1.80 26.98 -26.58
CA ASP A 58 -3.27 27.01 -26.64
C ASP A 58 -3.88 26.64 -25.29
N ALA A 59 -4.78 27.50 -24.78
CA ALA A 59 -5.51 27.22 -23.56
C ALA A 59 -6.15 25.83 -23.72
N ASP A 60 -5.64 24.88 -22.97
CA ASP A 60 -6.17 23.54 -22.91
C ASP A 60 -7.59 23.68 -22.34
N ASP A 61 -8.61 23.62 -23.20
CA ASP A 61 -10.01 23.76 -22.83
C ASP A 61 -10.48 22.56 -21.96
N ARG A 62 -9.62 21.57 -21.73
CA ARG A 62 -9.89 20.44 -20.86
C ARG A 62 -10.01 20.89 -19.41
N SER A 63 -11.03 20.36 -18.74
CA SER A 63 -11.37 20.75 -17.39
C SER A 63 -11.34 19.57 -16.43
N LEU A 64 -11.33 19.89 -15.14
CA LEU A 64 -11.63 18.93 -14.09
C LEU A 64 -13.11 19.08 -13.69
N PRO A 65 -13.73 18.02 -13.15
CA PRO A 65 -15.00 18.15 -12.44
C PRO A 65 -14.94 19.27 -11.39
N PRO A 66 -16.08 19.93 -11.11
CA PRO A 66 -16.16 20.94 -10.07
C PRO A 66 -15.71 20.39 -8.70
N ALA A 67 -15.06 21.22 -7.90
CA ALA A 67 -14.69 20.83 -6.53
C ALA A 67 -15.94 20.55 -5.67
N GLY A 68 -15.84 19.58 -4.77
CA GLY A 68 -16.96 19.13 -3.94
C GLY A 68 -18.00 18.30 -4.68
N THR A 69 -17.71 17.86 -5.91
CA THR A 69 -18.54 16.86 -6.60
C THR A 69 -18.22 15.49 -6.02
N ALA A 70 -19.23 14.84 -5.44
CA ALA A 70 -19.21 13.45 -5.04
C ALA A 70 -20.06 12.68 -6.05
N PRO A 71 -19.46 12.04 -7.06
CA PRO A 71 -20.21 11.26 -8.05
C PRO A 71 -20.96 10.13 -7.34
N ASP A 72 -22.21 9.91 -7.73
CA ASP A 72 -23.07 8.92 -7.10
C ASP A 72 -22.56 7.51 -7.46
N GLY A 73 -22.51 6.61 -6.49
CA GLY A 73 -22.10 5.22 -6.73
C GLY A 73 -20.59 4.99 -6.78
N TYR A 74 -19.75 5.95 -6.37
CA TYR A 74 -18.31 5.76 -6.22
C TYR A 74 -17.84 5.81 -4.75
N PRO A 75 -16.70 5.17 -4.42
CA PRO A 75 -16.12 5.27 -3.09
C PRO A 75 -15.64 6.69 -2.77
N ASP A 76 -15.76 7.09 -1.50
CA ASP A 76 -15.17 8.33 -1.01
C ASP A 76 -13.67 8.13 -0.74
N TYR A 77 -12.82 8.89 -1.44
CA TYR A 77 -11.37 8.86 -1.26
C TYR A 77 -10.84 9.95 -0.33
N GLY A 78 -11.73 10.74 0.29
CA GLY A 78 -11.36 11.87 1.14
C GLY A 78 -10.62 12.95 0.36
N VAL A 79 -11.06 13.20 -0.87
CA VAL A 79 -10.45 14.13 -1.82
C VAL A 79 -11.39 15.29 -2.11
N ASP A 80 -10.83 16.41 -2.55
CA ASP A 80 -11.62 17.61 -2.86
C ASP A 80 -12.34 17.49 -4.20
N ARG A 81 -11.84 16.63 -5.09
CA ARG A 81 -12.42 16.32 -6.40
C ARG A 81 -12.26 14.84 -6.71
N LEU A 82 -13.31 14.21 -7.21
CA LEU A 82 -13.26 12.86 -7.74
C LEU A 82 -13.54 12.89 -9.24
N VAL A 83 -12.64 12.31 -10.02
CA VAL A 83 -12.81 12.03 -11.44
C VAL A 83 -13.30 10.58 -11.58
N ALA A 84 -14.60 10.42 -11.75
CA ALA A 84 -15.27 9.15 -12.00
C ALA A 84 -15.31 8.88 -13.51
N PHE A 85 -14.63 7.83 -13.99
CA PHE A 85 -14.46 7.58 -15.42
C PHE A 85 -15.79 7.49 -16.18
N ASP A 86 -16.80 6.81 -15.61
CA ASP A 86 -18.10 6.62 -16.27
C ASP A 86 -18.96 7.89 -16.32
N GLU A 87 -18.56 8.96 -15.62
CA GLU A 87 -19.29 10.23 -15.53
C GLU A 87 -18.62 11.39 -16.27
N ILE A 88 -17.47 11.16 -16.90
CA ILE A 88 -16.73 12.19 -17.63
C ILE A 88 -16.69 11.90 -19.13
N ASP A 89 -16.33 12.94 -19.90
CA ASP A 89 -15.86 12.77 -21.28
C ASP A 89 -14.31 12.81 -21.28
N PRO A 90 -13.62 11.71 -21.61
CA PRO A 90 -12.15 11.66 -21.65
C PRO A 90 -11.53 12.67 -22.62
N ASP A 91 -12.23 13.05 -23.70
CA ASP A 91 -11.71 14.03 -24.67
C ASP A 91 -11.70 15.46 -24.11
N GLU A 92 -12.62 15.76 -23.17
CA GLU A 92 -12.79 17.07 -22.53
C GLU A 92 -12.17 17.15 -21.11
N THR A 93 -11.65 16.03 -20.59
CA THR A 93 -11.15 15.95 -19.21
C THR A 93 -9.63 16.04 -19.14
N ALA A 94 -9.12 16.90 -18.25
CA ALA A 94 -7.68 17.23 -18.19
C ALA A 94 -6.81 16.04 -17.73
N ILE A 95 -7.31 15.22 -16.82
CA ILE A 95 -6.64 14.02 -16.34
C ILE A 95 -7.68 13.01 -15.88
N PHE A 96 -7.54 11.75 -16.27
CA PHE A 96 -8.52 10.69 -15.98
C PHE A 96 -7.87 9.31 -15.91
N LEU A 97 -8.56 8.37 -15.27
CA LEU A 97 -8.14 6.98 -15.11
C LEU A 97 -9.05 6.08 -15.96
N GLU A 98 -8.50 5.48 -17.01
CA GLU A 98 -9.24 4.65 -17.96
C GLU A 98 -9.01 3.16 -17.68
N PRO A 99 -10.07 2.34 -17.51
CA PRO A 99 -9.96 0.90 -17.46
C PRO A 99 -9.91 0.31 -18.89
N SER A 100 -9.15 -0.76 -19.09
CA SER A 100 -9.10 -1.46 -20.38
C SER A 100 -10.36 -2.29 -20.67
N ALA A 101 -11.12 -2.62 -19.63
CA ALA A 101 -12.37 -3.39 -19.69
C ALA A 101 -13.25 -3.05 -18.48
N GLU A 102 -14.56 -3.00 -18.70
CA GLU A 102 -15.56 -2.80 -17.64
C GLU A 102 -15.95 -4.13 -16.96
N THR A 103 -15.70 -5.26 -17.60
CA THR A 103 -16.00 -6.60 -17.08
C THR A 103 -14.81 -7.53 -17.34
N VAL A 104 -14.45 -8.33 -16.36
CA VAL A 104 -13.30 -9.25 -16.39
C VAL A 104 -13.67 -10.59 -15.75
N GLU A 105 -13.12 -11.69 -16.25
CA GLU A 105 -13.27 -13.01 -15.63
C GLU A 105 -12.07 -13.31 -14.70
N GLU A 106 -12.19 -14.32 -13.84
CA GLU A 106 -11.03 -14.81 -13.09
C GLU A 106 -9.90 -15.27 -14.03
N GLY A 107 -8.67 -14.88 -13.72
CA GLY A 107 -7.48 -15.19 -14.52
C GLY A 107 -7.20 -14.20 -15.66
N ASP A 108 -8.17 -13.34 -15.98
CA ASP A 108 -7.97 -12.22 -16.89
C ASP A 108 -7.07 -11.15 -16.29
N ARG A 109 -6.70 -10.19 -17.15
CA ARG A 109 -5.95 -9.00 -16.78
C ARG A 109 -6.76 -7.78 -17.13
N VAL A 110 -6.73 -6.81 -16.23
CA VAL A 110 -7.27 -5.48 -16.46
C VAL A 110 -6.18 -4.46 -16.26
N THR A 111 -6.09 -3.53 -17.21
CA THR A 111 -5.16 -2.41 -17.13
C THR A 111 -5.93 -1.16 -16.79
N PHE A 112 -5.43 -0.39 -15.83
CA PHE A 112 -5.90 0.95 -15.53
C PHE A 112 -4.83 1.94 -15.92
N GLU A 113 -5.15 2.94 -16.71
CA GLU A 113 -4.20 3.93 -17.19
C GLU A 113 -4.61 5.35 -16.80
N LEU A 114 -3.77 6.01 -16.01
CA LEU A 114 -3.93 7.42 -15.66
C LEU A 114 -3.31 8.27 -16.77
N HIS A 115 -4.12 9.02 -17.51
CA HIS A 115 -3.69 9.89 -18.61
C HIS A 115 -3.64 11.33 -18.15
N ASN A 116 -2.47 11.97 -18.18
CA ASN A 116 -2.35 13.41 -17.98
C ASN A 116 -2.46 14.13 -19.33
N ARG A 117 -3.66 14.53 -19.71
CA ARG A 117 -3.92 15.31 -20.93
C ARG A 117 -3.81 16.82 -20.73
N SER A 118 -3.40 17.24 -19.54
CA SER A 118 -3.29 18.65 -19.16
C SER A 118 -1.93 19.23 -19.53
N ALA A 119 -1.84 20.56 -19.61
CA ALA A 119 -0.57 21.28 -19.73
C ALA A 119 0.27 21.29 -18.43
N HIS A 120 -0.21 20.69 -17.33
CA HIS A 120 0.41 20.76 -16.01
C HIS A 120 0.95 19.39 -15.57
N ARG A 121 2.04 19.40 -14.80
CA ARG A 121 2.63 18.17 -14.25
C ARG A 121 1.81 17.70 -13.05
N PHE A 122 1.48 16.42 -13.00
CA PHE A 122 0.73 15.80 -11.90
C PHE A 122 1.66 15.04 -10.94
N SER A 123 1.46 15.19 -9.64
CA SER A 123 2.18 14.49 -8.57
C SER A 123 1.31 13.39 -7.98
N HIS A 124 1.81 12.17 -7.92
CA HIS A 124 1.10 11.02 -7.33
C HIS A 124 2.08 9.97 -6.78
N ASN A 125 1.57 9.08 -5.93
CA ASN A 125 2.32 7.89 -5.53
C ASN A 125 1.82 6.68 -6.33
N PRO A 126 2.62 6.10 -7.23
CA PRO A 126 2.19 5.01 -8.10
C PRO A 126 1.94 3.70 -7.34
N TYR A 127 2.37 3.60 -6.09
CA TYR A 127 2.10 2.44 -5.24
C TYR A 127 0.84 2.61 -4.38
N ARG A 128 0.28 3.83 -4.34
CA ARG A 128 -0.98 4.14 -3.67
C ARG A 128 -2.15 4.05 -4.65
N TRP A 129 -2.22 2.91 -5.34
CA TRP A 129 -3.48 2.49 -5.97
C TRP A 129 -4.47 2.13 -4.86
N ILE A 130 -5.73 1.93 -5.21
CA ILE A 130 -6.83 1.70 -4.27
C ILE A 130 -7.82 0.76 -4.95
N VAL A 131 -8.29 -0.27 -4.25
CA VAL A 131 -9.41 -1.12 -4.68
C VAL A 131 -10.48 -1.12 -3.60
N HIS A 132 -11.72 -0.87 -4.01
CA HIS A 132 -12.91 -1.09 -3.19
C HIS A 132 -13.84 -2.11 -3.83
N LYS A 133 -14.62 -2.83 -3.02
CA LYS A 133 -15.73 -3.69 -3.45
C LYS A 133 -17.06 -3.08 -3.01
N LEU A 134 -18.06 -3.11 -3.88
CA LEU A 134 -19.43 -2.70 -3.55
C LEU A 134 -20.20 -3.91 -2.99
N VAL A 135 -20.67 -3.81 -1.75
CA VAL A 135 -21.50 -4.83 -1.08
C VAL A 135 -22.67 -4.14 -0.38
N ASP A 136 -23.89 -4.58 -0.64
CA ASP A 136 -25.13 -4.02 -0.07
C ASP A 136 -25.26 -2.48 -0.17
N GLY A 137 -24.70 -1.91 -1.24
CA GLY A 137 -24.71 -0.45 -1.48
C GLY A 137 -23.63 0.33 -0.73
N GLY A 138 -22.75 -0.35 0.01
CA GLY A 138 -21.58 0.23 0.67
C GLY A 138 -20.27 -0.15 -0.02
N TRP A 139 -19.33 0.78 -0.11
CA TRP A 139 -17.99 0.54 -0.63
C TRP A 139 -17.04 0.13 0.49
N PHE A 140 -16.44 -1.05 0.37
CA PHE A 140 -15.48 -1.60 1.32
C PHE A 140 -14.07 -1.52 0.76
N TYR A 141 -13.15 -0.95 1.54
CA TYR A 141 -11.74 -0.89 1.17
C TYR A 141 -11.12 -2.30 1.18
N VAL A 142 -10.48 -2.67 0.09
CA VAL A 142 -9.85 -3.98 -0.08
C VAL A 142 -8.33 -3.88 -0.01
N GLY A 143 -7.71 -2.91 -0.70
CA GLY A 143 -6.26 -2.75 -0.68
C GLY A 143 -5.75 -1.54 -1.46
N PRO A 144 -4.44 -1.24 -1.41
CA PRO A 144 -3.40 -1.97 -0.70
C PRO A 144 -3.21 -1.51 0.74
N ARG A 145 -3.03 -2.43 1.68
CA ARG A 145 -2.81 -2.12 3.11
C ARG A 145 -1.51 -1.37 3.36
N GLU A 146 -0.47 -1.70 2.61
CA GLU A 146 0.83 -1.04 2.66
C GLU A 146 1.29 -0.60 1.29
N PHE A 147 1.87 0.59 1.25
CA PHE A 147 2.54 1.09 0.06
C PHE A 147 3.78 1.88 0.46
N PRO A 148 4.88 1.77 -0.31
CA PRO A 148 6.02 2.65 -0.12
C PRO A 148 5.62 4.10 -0.48
N GLU A 149 6.30 5.08 0.10
CA GLU A 149 5.98 6.51 -0.09
C GLU A 149 6.87 7.30 -1.09
N PRO A 150 7.41 6.76 -2.19
CA PRO A 150 8.04 7.61 -3.19
C PRO A 150 6.98 8.35 -4.00
N GLU A 151 7.01 9.67 -3.92
CA GLU A 151 6.25 10.54 -4.81
C GLU A 151 6.86 10.50 -6.23
N SER A 152 6.01 10.36 -7.23
CA SER A 152 6.37 10.39 -8.66
C SER A 152 5.61 11.49 -9.39
N ARG A 153 6.14 11.88 -10.54
CA ARG A 153 5.57 12.92 -11.40
C ARG A 153 5.11 12.29 -12.70
N LEU A 154 4.03 12.84 -13.24
CA LEU A 154 3.50 12.53 -14.56
C LEU A 154 3.51 13.84 -15.35
N ASP A 155 4.36 13.93 -16.37
CA ASP A 155 4.47 15.12 -17.23
C ASP A 155 3.23 15.28 -18.13
N PRO A 156 3.04 16.44 -18.77
CA PRO A 156 2.01 16.62 -19.80
C PRO A 156 2.09 15.55 -20.88
N ASP A 157 0.93 15.04 -21.30
CA ASP A 157 0.74 13.96 -22.27
C ASP A 157 1.33 12.59 -21.88
N GLU A 158 1.87 12.44 -20.66
CA GLU A 158 2.29 11.15 -20.15
C GLU A 158 1.12 10.35 -19.55
N SER A 159 1.31 9.02 -19.50
CA SER A 159 0.41 8.12 -18.82
C SER A 159 1.12 7.17 -17.87
N ARG A 160 0.35 6.67 -16.89
CA ARG A 160 0.80 5.66 -15.94
C ARG A 160 -0.17 4.50 -15.91
N SER A 161 0.32 3.30 -16.18
CA SER A 161 -0.51 2.09 -16.19
C SER A 161 -0.25 1.21 -14.96
N TRP A 162 -1.32 0.60 -14.46
CA TRP A 162 -1.33 -0.52 -13.53
C TRP A 162 -1.97 -1.70 -14.23
N GLU A 163 -1.31 -2.85 -14.22
CA GLU A 163 -1.91 -4.13 -14.62
C GLU A 163 -2.32 -4.84 -13.33
N LEU A 164 -3.59 -5.24 -13.23
CA LEU A 164 -4.07 -6.13 -12.19
C LEU A 164 -4.39 -7.47 -12.83
N ARG A 165 -3.76 -8.51 -12.28
CA ARG A 165 -4.16 -9.89 -12.52
C ARG A 165 -4.90 -10.42 -11.31
N ILE A 166 -6.06 -11.04 -11.57
CA ILE A 166 -6.95 -11.59 -10.55
C ILE A 166 -6.68 -13.09 -10.46
N GLU A 167 -6.23 -13.56 -9.29
CA GLU A 167 -5.90 -14.97 -9.04
C GLU A 167 -6.39 -15.39 -7.63
N ASN A 168 -7.24 -16.42 -7.53
CA ASN A 168 -7.70 -16.93 -6.23
C ASN A 168 -7.14 -18.30 -5.83
N ASP A 169 -6.36 -18.97 -6.70
CA ASP A 169 -5.69 -20.26 -6.43
C ASP A 169 -4.92 -20.30 -5.09
N ALA A 170 -4.41 -19.17 -4.61
CA ALA A 170 -3.75 -19.09 -3.31
C ALA A 170 -4.75 -19.26 -2.16
N VAL A 171 -5.86 -18.53 -2.20
CA VAL A 171 -6.89 -18.47 -1.16
C VAL A 171 -7.62 -19.80 -1.03
N ASP A 172 -7.96 -20.44 -2.14
CA ASP A 172 -8.68 -21.74 -2.16
C ASP A 172 -7.93 -22.85 -1.43
N ASN A 173 -6.61 -22.73 -1.31
CA ASN A 173 -5.76 -23.67 -0.61
C ASN A 173 -5.45 -23.25 0.83
N GLY A 174 -6.18 -22.27 1.37
CA GLY A 174 -5.96 -21.75 2.73
C GLY A 174 -4.68 -20.92 2.86
N ARG A 175 -3.99 -20.55 1.78
CA ARG A 175 -2.72 -19.82 1.91
C ARG A 175 -2.96 -18.40 2.42
N SER A 176 -2.09 -17.95 3.31
CA SER A 176 -1.98 -16.55 3.73
C SER A 176 -1.66 -15.66 2.53
N ILE A 177 -2.43 -14.58 2.39
CA ILE A 177 -2.22 -13.51 1.39
C ILE A 177 -1.95 -12.16 2.06
N GLY A 178 -2.07 -12.07 3.39
CA GLY A 178 -2.04 -10.85 4.19
C GLY A 178 -0.70 -10.53 4.87
N LYS A 179 0.43 -11.02 4.33
CA LYS A 179 1.71 -10.97 5.05
C LYS A 179 2.19 -9.53 5.28
N PRO A 180 2.40 -9.09 6.55
CA PRO A 180 2.95 -7.78 6.87
C PRO A 180 4.28 -7.51 6.17
N GLY A 181 4.51 -6.29 5.69
CA GLY A 181 5.73 -5.90 4.98
C GLY A 181 5.80 -6.33 3.52
N THR A 182 4.78 -7.05 3.02
CA THR A 182 4.66 -7.34 1.59
C THR A 182 3.92 -6.18 0.95
N ILE A 183 4.64 -5.37 0.18
CA ILE A 183 3.98 -4.39 -0.71
C ILE A 183 3.08 -5.21 -1.63
N GLU A 184 1.76 -5.05 -1.50
CA GLU A 184 0.81 -5.63 -2.44
C GLU A 184 1.17 -5.08 -3.82
N ARG A 185 1.77 -5.95 -4.63
CA ARG A 185 2.12 -5.72 -6.02
C ARG A 185 1.46 -6.86 -6.78
N ASP A 186 0.97 -6.55 -7.98
CA ASP A 186 0.46 -7.49 -8.97
C ASP A 186 1.04 -8.91 -8.82
N PRO A 187 0.20 -9.96 -8.63
CA PRO A 187 -1.27 -9.97 -8.69
C PRO A 187 -2.00 -9.50 -7.42
N LEU A 188 -3.24 -9.02 -7.60
CA LEU A 188 -4.17 -8.82 -6.48
C LEU A 188 -4.96 -10.12 -6.28
N VAL A 189 -4.71 -10.78 -5.16
CA VAL A 189 -5.26 -12.10 -4.83
C VAL A 189 -6.45 -11.99 -3.87
N GLY A 190 -7.36 -12.97 -3.89
CA GLY A 190 -8.50 -13.01 -2.98
C GLY A 190 -9.52 -11.92 -3.28
N LEU A 191 -10.07 -11.94 -4.50
CA LEU A 191 -11.22 -11.15 -4.93
C LEU A 191 -12.34 -12.07 -5.40
N GLY A 192 -13.54 -11.96 -4.82
CA GLY A 192 -14.71 -12.70 -5.28
C GLY A 192 -15.48 -11.95 -6.35
N GLY A 193 -16.50 -12.58 -6.93
CA GLY A 193 -17.39 -11.91 -7.87
C GLY A 193 -17.98 -10.60 -7.33
N GLY A 194 -18.28 -9.65 -8.23
CA GLY A 194 -19.00 -8.42 -7.90
C GLY A 194 -18.46 -7.15 -8.55
N GLU A 195 -19.00 -6.00 -8.11
CA GLU A 195 -18.61 -4.67 -8.60
C GLU A 195 -17.47 -4.10 -7.75
N TYR A 196 -16.44 -3.60 -8.43
CA TYR A 196 -15.24 -3.03 -7.83
C TYR A 196 -14.98 -1.62 -8.38
N ALA A 197 -14.21 -0.85 -7.61
CA ALA A 197 -13.67 0.44 -8.03
C ALA A 197 -12.16 0.46 -7.82
N PHE A 198 -11.40 0.60 -8.91
CA PHE A 198 -9.99 0.88 -8.88
C PHE A 198 -9.75 2.38 -8.89
N GLY A 199 -8.79 2.85 -8.09
CA GLY A 199 -8.51 4.27 -8.01
C GLY A 199 -7.09 4.62 -7.61
N THR A 200 -6.80 5.91 -7.71
CA THR A 200 -5.57 6.51 -7.18
C THR A 200 -5.83 7.99 -6.87
N ARG A 201 -4.84 8.69 -6.31
CA ARG A 201 -4.99 10.10 -5.94
C ARG A 201 -3.67 10.87 -6.01
N GLY A 202 -3.77 12.18 -6.16
CA GLY A 202 -2.62 13.08 -6.26
C GLY A 202 -3.01 14.55 -6.36
N GLY A 203 -2.13 15.37 -6.93
CA GLY A 203 -2.40 16.79 -7.18
C GLY A 203 -1.42 17.41 -8.19
N PHE A 204 -1.82 18.51 -8.84
CA PHE A 204 -0.95 19.23 -9.78
C PHE A 204 0.20 19.95 -9.07
N VAL A 205 1.39 19.93 -9.67
CA VAL A 205 2.60 20.57 -9.13
C VAL A 205 2.56 22.08 -9.36
N GLY A 206 2.81 22.85 -8.31
CA GLY A 206 3.01 24.31 -8.40
C GLY A 206 1.73 25.14 -8.44
N ASP A 207 0.56 24.52 -8.55
CA ASP A 207 -0.71 25.21 -8.48
C ASP A 207 -1.20 25.43 -7.04
N THR A 208 -1.87 26.57 -6.87
CA THR A 208 -2.80 26.86 -5.76
C THR A 208 -4.20 26.29 -6.02
N TYR A 209 -4.34 25.24 -6.83
CA TYR A 209 -5.59 24.48 -6.86
C TYR A 209 -5.72 23.82 -5.48
N ASP A 210 -6.49 24.46 -4.60
CA ASP A 210 -6.97 23.88 -3.36
C ASP A 210 -7.72 22.59 -3.72
N GLY A 211 -6.99 21.48 -3.66
CA GLY A 211 -7.58 20.19 -3.47
C GLY A 211 -6.80 19.00 -4.03
N SER A 212 -6.71 17.97 -3.22
CA SER A 212 -6.38 16.62 -3.65
C SER A 212 -7.40 16.12 -4.69
N ILE A 213 -6.92 15.42 -5.71
CA ILE A 213 -7.73 14.85 -6.79
C ILE A 213 -7.67 13.32 -6.66
N GLY A 214 -8.83 12.68 -6.59
CA GLY A 214 -8.98 11.25 -6.73
C GLY A 214 -9.47 10.87 -8.12
N PHE A 215 -9.13 9.65 -8.54
CA PHE A 215 -9.57 9.05 -9.79
C PHE A 215 -10.16 7.69 -9.48
N SER A 216 -11.28 7.36 -10.10
CA SER A 216 -11.93 6.08 -9.93
C SER A 216 -12.48 5.55 -11.25
N ALA A 217 -12.23 4.27 -11.50
CA ALA A 217 -12.78 3.51 -12.60
C ALA A 217 -13.42 2.24 -12.02
N ARG A 218 -14.67 1.96 -12.40
CA ARG A 218 -15.37 0.75 -11.97
C ARG A 218 -15.13 -0.40 -12.92
N PHE A 219 -15.20 -1.61 -12.39
CA PHE A 219 -15.20 -2.83 -13.16
C PHE A 219 -15.98 -3.91 -12.42
N GLU A 220 -16.56 -4.83 -13.17
CA GLU A 220 -17.23 -6.03 -12.66
C GLU A 220 -16.29 -7.24 -12.81
N LEU A 221 -16.13 -8.01 -11.74
CA LEU A 221 -15.46 -9.30 -11.75
C LEU A 221 -16.51 -10.41 -11.83
N GLU A 222 -16.54 -11.12 -12.96
CA GLU A 222 -17.33 -12.33 -13.16
C GLU A 222 -16.55 -13.53 -12.59
N ALA A 223 -16.71 -13.76 -11.29
CA ALA A 223 -16.15 -14.90 -10.56
C ALA A 223 -17.15 -15.41 -9.52
N ASP A 224 -16.87 -16.57 -8.93
CA ASP A 224 -17.62 -17.04 -7.76
C ASP A 224 -17.33 -16.16 -6.53
N ASP A 225 -18.26 -16.14 -5.58
CA ASP A 225 -18.02 -15.52 -4.27
C ASP A 225 -16.92 -16.29 -3.53
N LEU A 226 -16.11 -15.56 -2.74
CA LEU A 226 -15.08 -16.19 -1.92
C LEU A 226 -15.70 -16.85 -0.69
N GLU A 227 -15.23 -18.07 -0.41
CA GLU A 227 -15.51 -18.73 0.87
C GLU A 227 -14.47 -18.29 1.93
N LEU A 228 -14.97 -17.88 3.10
CA LEU A 228 -14.10 -17.63 4.25
C LEU A 228 -13.63 -18.97 4.84
N THR A 229 -12.34 -19.26 4.67
CA THR A 229 -11.66 -20.44 5.23
C THR A 229 -10.52 -20.00 6.14
N ALA A 230 -10.22 -20.78 7.18
CA ALA A 230 -9.00 -20.57 7.98
C ALA A 230 -7.75 -20.84 7.13
N THR A 231 -6.62 -20.28 7.55
CA THR A 231 -5.34 -20.50 6.89
C THR A 231 -4.82 -21.93 7.11
N ASP A 232 -3.97 -22.39 6.19
CA ASP A 232 -3.25 -23.66 6.30
C ASP A 232 -2.06 -23.60 7.28
N GLU A 233 -1.88 -22.48 7.98
CA GLU A 233 -0.82 -22.26 8.97
C GLU A 233 -1.22 -22.75 10.37
N LEU A 234 -2.48 -23.10 10.61
CA LEU A 234 -2.94 -23.68 11.89
C LEU A 234 -2.40 -25.10 12.09
N THR A 235 -1.59 -25.31 13.14
CA THR A 235 -1.03 -26.64 13.46
C THR A 235 -1.92 -27.46 14.38
N ASP A 236 -2.59 -26.78 15.31
CA ASP A 236 -3.41 -27.40 16.35
C ASP A 236 -4.64 -26.54 16.62
N VAL A 237 -5.80 -27.19 16.76
CA VAL A 237 -7.07 -26.58 17.13
C VAL A 237 -7.72 -27.49 18.17
N GLU A 238 -7.94 -26.97 19.38
CA GLU A 238 -8.51 -27.74 20.49
C GLU A 238 -9.43 -26.92 21.39
N TRP A 239 -10.33 -27.61 22.09
CA TRP A 239 -11.23 -26.97 23.04
C TRP A 239 -10.61 -26.91 24.44
N GLU A 240 -10.48 -25.71 24.99
CA GLU A 240 -10.17 -25.44 26.39
C GLU A 240 -11.40 -24.89 27.10
N GLY A 241 -12.22 -25.78 27.66
CA GLY A 241 -13.48 -25.39 28.28
C GLY A 241 -14.48 -24.89 27.23
N ASP A 242 -14.85 -23.62 27.28
CA ASP A 242 -15.74 -22.93 26.34
C ASP A 242 -14.99 -22.13 25.25
N THR A 243 -13.66 -22.17 25.25
CA THR A 243 -12.82 -21.47 24.27
C THR A 243 -12.20 -22.45 23.29
N LEU A 244 -12.30 -22.16 22.00
CA LEU A 244 -11.54 -22.85 20.97
C LEU A 244 -10.15 -22.21 20.85
N VAL A 245 -9.11 -22.95 21.17
CA VAL A 245 -7.72 -22.48 21.13
C VAL A 245 -7.05 -23.03 19.89
N ALA A 246 -6.35 -22.17 19.15
CA ALA A 246 -5.61 -22.56 17.96
C ALA A 246 -4.19 -22.00 17.96
N ASN A 247 -3.26 -22.76 17.38
CA ASN A 247 -1.84 -22.42 17.30
C ASN A 247 -1.43 -22.29 15.82
N PRO A 248 -1.31 -21.07 15.28
CA PRO A 248 -0.73 -20.86 13.96
C PRO A 248 0.80 -20.96 14.00
N ASP A 249 1.41 -21.64 13.02
CA ASP A 249 2.86 -21.67 12.78
C ASP A 249 3.29 -20.54 11.85
N ARG A 250 2.89 -19.31 12.21
CA ARG A 250 3.36 -18.09 11.55
C ARG A 250 4.80 -17.79 11.99
N ALA A 251 5.57 -17.16 11.12
CA ALA A 251 7.01 -16.97 11.29
C ALA A 251 7.35 -16.43 12.69
N ARG A 252 8.04 -17.25 13.49
CA ARG A 252 8.49 -16.94 14.83
C ARG A 252 9.68 -15.98 14.75
N ASP A 253 9.42 -14.68 14.75
CA ASP A 253 10.45 -13.76 15.24
C ASP A 253 10.63 -13.97 16.76
N GLU A 254 11.80 -13.62 17.29
CA GLU A 254 12.13 -13.75 18.72
C GLU A 254 11.26 -12.78 19.55
N GLY A 255 10.02 -13.18 19.80
CA GLY A 255 8.96 -12.35 20.36
C GLY A 255 8.29 -12.96 21.58
N ALA A 256 7.62 -12.13 22.38
CA ALA A 256 6.84 -12.60 23.51
C ALA A 256 5.59 -13.32 22.99
N PRO A 257 5.15 -14.40 23.65
CA PRO A 257 3.90 -15.05 23.28
C PRO A 257 2.72 -14.12 23.54
N ILE A 258 1.84 -13.99 22.56
CA ILE A 258 0.59 -13.21 22.62
C ILE A 258 -0.62 -14.12 22.40
N ALA A 259 -1.75 -13.69 22.94
CA ALA A 259 -3.06 -14.26 22.66
C ALA A 259 -3.92 -13.23 21.94
N PHE A 260 -4.39 -13.60 20.74
CA PHE A 260 -5.44 -12.89 20.03
C PHE A 260 -6.77 -13.57 20.35
N GLU A 261 -7.68 -12.87 21.01
CA GLU A 261 -8.96 -13.39 21.47
C GLU A 261 -10.11 -12.77 20.69
N LEU A 262 -10.97 -13.62 20.15
CA LEU A 262 -12.22 -13.25 19.49
C LEU A 262 -13.39 -13.79 20.31
N VAL A 263 -14.38 -12.95 20.57
CA VAL A 263 -15.61 -13.29 21.28
C VAL A 263 -16.79 -12.88 20.42
N ARG A 264 -17.64 -13.85 20.04
CA ARG A 264 -18.93 -13.55 19.42
C ARG A 264 -19.82 -12.87 20.45
N THR A 265 -20.37 -11.71 20.11
CA THR A 265 -21.24 -10.94 21.00
C THR A 265 -22.67 -10.87 20.46
N ASP A 266 -23.62 -11.01 21.38
CA ASP A 266 -25.06 -10.79 21.13
C ASP A 266 -25.50 -9.38 21.57
N ASP A 267 -24.57 -8.56 22.06
CA ASP A 267 -24.86 -7.21 22.50
C ASP A 267 -25.20 -6.31 21.29
N ASP A 268 -26.05 -5.30 21.48
CA ASP A 268 -26.37 -4.25 20.49
C ASP A 268 -25.16 -3.31 20.24
N VAL A 269 -23.95 -3.87 20.13
CA VAL A 269 -22.71 -3.15 19.82
C VAL A 269 -22.55 -3.10 18.32
N VAL A 270 -22.40 -1.89 17.79
CA VAL A 270 -22.13 -1.69 16.36
C VAL A 270 -20.67 -2.04 16.10
N GLY A 271 -20.44 -3.08 15.31
CA GLY A 271 -19.12 -3.43 14.78
C GLY A 271 -18.77 -2.64 13.52
N GLU A 272 -17.48 -2.52 13.25
CA GLU A 272 -16.99 -2.12 11.93
C GLU A 272 -17.33 -3.22 10.92
N PRO A 273 -18.11 -2.93 9.87
CA PRO A 273 -18.50 -3.95 8.92
C PRO A 273 -17.30 -4.38 8.07
N VAL A 274 -17.11 -5.69 7.94
CA VAL A 274 -16.03 -6.29 7.15
C VAL A 274 -16.61 -7.31 6.16
N ILE A 275 -15.92 -7.50 5.04
CA ILE A 275 -16.27 -8.47 3.99
C ILE A 275 -15.18 -9.55 3.88
N THR A 276 -15.48 -10.64 3.18
CA THR A 276 -14.55 -11.76 3.00
C THR A 276 -13.19 -11.31 2.48
N GLU A 277 -13.16 -10.45 1.46
CA GLU A 277 -11.93 -9.91 0.87
C GLU A 277 -11.06 -9.18 1.91
N THR A 278 -11.69 -8.43 2.82
CA THR A 278 -10.95 -7.70 3.85
C THR A 278 -10.53 -8.61 5.01
N LEU A 279 -11.31 -9.66 5.33
CA LEU A 279 -10.91 -10.69 6.29
C LEU A 279 -9.70 -11.48 5.78
N LEU A 280 -9.71 -11.92 4.51
CA LEU A 280 -8.65 -12.75 3.93
C LEU A 280 -7.26 -12.11 3.95
N ARG A 281 -7.20 -10.77 4.08
CA ARG A 281 -5.96 -10.01 4.14
C ARG A 281 -5.42 -9.84 5.57
N ASP A 282 -6.17 -10.22 6.60
CA ASP A 282 -5.71 -10.27 7.99
C ASP A 282 -5.79 -11.71 8.50
N ASP A 283 -4.66 -12.42 8.51
CA ASP A 283 -4.66 -13.84 8.84
C ASP A 283 -5.16 -14.12 10.27
N ARG A 284 -4.97 -13.20 11.23
CA ARG A 284 -5.48 -13.35 12.61
C ARG A 284 -7.00 -13.27 12.63
N LEU A 285 -7.56 -12.21 12.05
CA LEU A 285 -9.01 -12.03 12.02
C LEU A 285 -9.69 -13.09 11.13
N ARG A 286 -9.09 -13.43 9.99
CA ARG A 286 -9.51 -14.52 9.09
C ARG A 286 -9.69 -15.82 9.87
N ASP A 287 -8.63 -16.27 10.55
CA ASP A 287 -8.63 -17.55 11.24
C ASP A 287 -9.61 -17.55 12.41
N ALA A 288 -9.62 -16.49 13.21
CA ALA A 288 -10.51 -16.42 14.35
C ALA A 288 -12.00 -16.45 13.96
N VAL A 289 -12.39 -15.69 12.92
CA VAL A 289 -13.77 -15.69 12.41
C VAL A 289 -14.10 -17.03 11.72
N ALA A 290 -13.21 -17.55 10.88
CA ALA A 290 -13.41 -18.83 10.20
C ALA A 290 -13.60 -19.99 11.20
N LEU A 291 -12.74 -20.08 12.22
CA LEU A 291 -12.83 -21.08 13.28
C LEU A 291 -14.10 -20.91 14.13
N SER A 292 -14.48 -19.67 14.46
CA SER A 292 -15.73 -19.39 15.18
C SER A 292 -16.94 -19.95 14.44
N ARG A 293 -17.00 -19.76 13.11
CA ARG A 293 -18.11 -20.25 12.27
C ARG A 293 -18.05 -21.76 12.05
N GLU A 294 -16.87 -22.32 11.76
CA GLU A 294 -16.70 -23.75 11.50
C GLU A 294 -17.08 -24.61 12.71
N TYR A 295 -16.71 -24.16 13.91
CA TYR A 295 -16.90 -24.90 15.15
C TYR A 295 -18.06 -24.40 16.01
N ASP A 296 -18.82 -23.39 15.54
CA ASP A 296 -19.83 -22.65 16.31
C ASP A 296 -19.29 -22.19 17.68
N ALA A 297 -18.06 -21.70 17.68
CA ALA A 297 -17.37 -21.27 18.89
C ALA A 297 -17.70 -19.81 19.21
N GLY A 298 -18.30 -19.58 20.39
CA GLY A 298 -18.53 -18.24 20.90
C GLY A 298 -17.25 -17.51 21.33
N ARG A 299 -16.13 -18.26 21.51
CA ARG A 299 -14.82 -17.73 21.87
C ARG A 299 -13.72 -18.48 21.11
N VAL A 300 -12.82 -17.75 20.49
CA VAL A 300 -11.63 -18.27 19.82
C VAL A 300 -10.40 -17.57 20.36
N ARG A 301 -9.33 -18.30 20.65
CA ARG A 301 -8.03 -17.76 21.07
C ARG A 301 -6.94 -18.29 20.15
N LEU A 302 -6.24 -17.41 19.45
CA LEU A 302 -5.03 -17.75 18.70
C LEU A 302 -3.83 -17.47 19.60
N GLU A 303 -2.97 -18.48 19.82
CA GLU A 303 -1.74 -18.35 20.59
C GLU A 303 -0.54 -18.30 19.66
N GLU A 304 0.17 -17.16 19.66
CA GLU A 304 1.27 -16.89 18.73
C GLU A 304 2.51 -16.39 19.46
N SER A 305 3.69 -16.51 18.85
CA SER A 305 4.93 -15.88 19.36
C SER A 305 5.24 -14.65 18.50
N ASP A 306 5.13 -13.43 19.03
CA ASP A 306 5.17 -12.21 18.20
C ASP A 306 6.26 -11.21 18.63
N ALA A 307 7.05 -10.73 17.65
CA ALA A 307 7.95 -9.59 17.80
C ALA A 307 7.63 -8.43 16.83
N SER A 308 6.54 -8.49 16.05
CA SER A 308 6.16 -7.46 15.10
C SER A 308 4.74 -6.93 15.33
N SER A 309 4.67 -5.66 15.73
CA SER A 309 3.49 -4.94 16.20
C SER A 309 2.51 -4.49 15.11
N TYR A 310 2.48 -5.14 13.95
CA TYR A 310 1.63 -4.69 12.83
C TYR A 310 0.37 -5.55 12.73
N VAL A 311 -0.62 -5.17 13.54
CA VAL A 311 -1.99 -5.66 13.43
C VAL A 311 -2.78 -4.62 12.63
N TRP A 312 -3.43 -5.02 11.54
CA TRP A 312 -4.23 -4.10 10.73
C TRP A 312 -5.59 -3.83 11.36
N TYR A 313 -6.11 -4.82 12.08
CA TYR A 313 -7.29 -4.71 12.91
C TYR A 313 -6.89 -4.64 14.37
N GLU A 314 -7.08 -3.46 14.95
CA GLU A 314 -6.84 -3.25 16.37
C GLU A 314 -7.96 -3.90 17.21
N ASP A 315 -7.72 -4.02 18.51
CA ASP A 315 -8.76 -4.36 19.47
C ASP A 315 -10.02 -3.53 19.20
N GLY A 316 -11.16 -4.19 19.02
CA GLY A 316 -12.32 -3.57 18.40
C GLY A 316 -13.53 -4.49 18.29
N HIS A 317 -14.55 -4.00 17.60
CA HIS A 317 -15.73 -4.79 17.25
C HIS A 317 -15.86 -4.82 15.73
N TYR A 318 -16.06 -6.00 15.17
CA TYR A 318 -16.18 -6.22 13.73
C TYR A 318 -17.48 -6.95 13.44
N GLU A 319 -18.19 -6.56 12.39
CA GLU A 319 -19.41 -7.20 11.93
C GLU A 319 -19.15 -7.94 10.62
N TYR A 320 -19.42 -9.24 10.59
CA TYR A 320 -19.30 -10.07 9.40
C TYR A 320 -20.56 -10.94 9.25
N GLU A 321 -21.23 -10.81 8.10
CA GLU A 321 -22.48 -11.53 7.78
C GLU A 321 -23.55 -11.45 8.88
N GLY A 322 -23.66 -10.28 9.53
CA GLY A 322 -24.65 -10.01 10.58
C GLY A 322 -24.31 -10.53 11.97
N GLU A 323 -23.13 -11.16 12.17
CA GLU A 323 -22.60 -11.49 13.49
C GLU A 323 -21.53 -10.48 13.91
N THR A 324 -21.56 -10.04 15.17
CA THR A 324 -20.56 -9.13 15.72
C THR A 324 -19.53 -9.88 16.57
N TYR A 325 -18.26 -9.54 16.38
CA TYR A 325 -17.13 -10.13 17.05
C TYR A 325 -16.34 -9.05 17.78
N ALA A 326 -16.15 -9.20 19.09
CA ALA A 326 -15.22 -8.40 19.87
C ALA A 326 -13.83 -9.04 19.82
N VAL A 327 -12.82 -8.26 19.48
CA VAL A 327 -11.44 -8.70 19.34
C VAL A 327 -10.56 -7.98 20.37
N SER A 328 -9.66 -8.73 21.00
CA SER A 328 -8.67 -8.17 21.92
C SER A 328 -7.35 -8.94 21.88
N THR A 329 -6.23 -8.25 22.06
CA THR A 329 -4.90 -8.86 22.10
C THR A 329 -4.29 -8.68 23.50
N ARG A 330 -3.64 -9.72 24.03
CA ARG A 330 -2.92 -9.66 25.31
C ARG A 330 -1.65 -10.49 25.34
N ASP A 331 -0.71 -10.08 26.18
CA ASP A 331 0.50 -10.87 26.45
C ASP A 331 0.16 -12.14 27.25
N LEU A 332 0.82 -13.25 26.93
CA LEU A 332 0.67 -14.52 27.64
C LEU A 332 1.62 -14.65 28.85
N GLU A 333 2.55 -13.71 29.05
CA GLU A 333 3.54 -13.72 30.15
C GLU A 333 3.09 -12.97 31.43
N GLU A 334 1.83 -12.50 31.52
CA GLU A 334 1.29 -11.82 32.74
C GLU A 334 0.63 -12.74 33.78
#